data_AF-A0A7C6TCL6-F1
#
_entry.id   AF-A0A7C6TCL6-F1
#
_cell.length_a   1.000
_cell.length_b   1.000
_cell.length_c   1.000
_cell.angle_alpha   90.00
_cell.angle_beta   90.00
_cell.angle_gamma   90.00
#
_symmetry.space_group_name_H-M   'P 1'
#
loop_
_entity.id
_entity.type
_entity.pdbx_description
1 polymer ?
#
loop_
_entity_poly.entity_id
_entity_poly.type
_entity_poly.pdbx_seq_one_letter_code
_entity_poly.pdbx_strand_id
1 'polypeptide(L)'
;RDGFDLSRVEYLILYFNGIPAGKRVVCHLDDLRVLPRPAGLREPLLTVGNRTARFPVALSAGERLVLDASGKARHYAPDGRLVEVVKPSGGLPLLKPGRHRIAFGWGDRAAGDFRVKVMTAKIYR
;
A
#
# COMPACT_ATOMS: atom_id res chain seq x y z
N ARG A 1 -0.80 -10.14 18.18
CA ARG A 1 -1.94 -9.41 18.79
C ARG A 1 -1.59 -7.93 18.86
N ASP A 2 -1.44 -7.32 17.69
CA ASP A 2 -1.80 -5.97 17.20
C ASP A 2 -1.62 -4.68 18.02
N GLY A 3 -1.22 -4.72 19.30
CA GLY A 3 -0.87 -3.53 20.07
C GLY A 3 -2.01 -2.52 20.32
N PHE A 4 -3.23 -2.84 19.89
CA PHE A 4 -4.41 -2.03 20.17
C PHE A 4 -4.96 -2.38 21.55
N ASP A 5 -4.75 -1.47 22.50
CA ASP A 5 -5.19 -1.62 23.88
C ASP A 5 -6.55 -0.95 24.06
N LEU A 6 -7.61 -1.77 24.17
CA LEU A 6 -8.97 -1.30 24.38
C LEU A 6 -9.12 -0.52 25.69
N SER A 7 -8.26 -0.74 26.70
CA SER A 7 -8.29 0.02 27.95
C SER A 7 -7.85 1.47 27.80
N ARG A 8 -7.22 1.81 26.67
CA ARG A 8 -6.78 3.17 26.32
C ARG A 8 -7.76 3.91 25.42
N VAL A 9 -8.88 3.29 25.05
CA VAL A 9 -9.92 3.94 24.24
C VAL A 9 -10.88 4.66 25.17
N GLU A 10 -10.84 5.99 25.17
CA GLU A 10 -11.69 6.82 26.04
C GLU A 10 -12.98 7.27 25.34
N TYR A 11 -12.93 7.57 24.04
CA TYR A 11 -14.08 8.07 23.28
C TYR A 11 -14.00 7.74 21.78
N LEU A 12 -15.17 7.55 21.16
CA LEU A 12 -15.39 7.62 19.72
C LEU A 12 -16.18 8.90 19.43
N ILE A 13 -15.59 9.85 18.71
CA ILE A 13 -16.22 11.15 18.45
C ILE A 13 -16.79 11.16 17.02
N LEU A 14 -18.07 11.51 16.89
CA LEU A 14 -18.74 11.73 15.61
C LEU A 14 -19.00 13.21 15.41
N TYR A 15 -18.59 13.75 14.25
CA TYR A 15 -18.82 15.14 13.89
C TYR A 15 -19.85 15.25 12.77
N PHE A 16 -20.90 16.06 13.00
CA PHE A 16 -21.88 16.44 12.00
C PHE A 16 -21.70 17.92 11.66
N ASN A 17 -21.02 18.19 10.56
CA ASN A 17 -20.73 19.55 10.12
C ASN A 17 -21.74 19.98 9.04
N GLY A 18 -22.13 21.26 9.06
CA GLY A 18 -22.95 21.87 8.00
C GLY A 18 -24.41 21.39 7.96
N ILE A 19 -24.98 20.93 9.08
CA ILE A 19 -26.38 20.50 9.11
C ILE A 19 -27.29 21.74 8.99
N PRO A 20 -28.17 21.81 7.96
CA PRO A 20 -29.05 22.97 7.80
C PRO A 20 -30.05 23.09 8.95
N ALA A 21 -30.47 24.32 9.24
CA ALA A 21 -31.41 24.60 10.32
C ALA A 21 -32.70 23.76 10.21
N GLY A 22 -33.14 23.21 11.35
CA GLY A 22 -34.35 22.41 11.44
C GLY A 22 -34.28 21.02 10.78
N LYS A 23 -33.11 20.58 10.31
CA LYS A 23 -32.94 19.26 9.71
C LYS A 23 -32.51 18.22 10.75
N ARG A 24 -33.09 17.03 10.64
CA ARG A 24 -32.70 15.86 11.41
C ARG A 24 -31.68 15.05 10.63
N VAL A 25 -30.64 14.59 11.32
CA VAL A 25 -29.71 13.58 10.83
C VAL A 25 -29.86 12.34 11.68
N VAL A 26 -29.88 11.18 11.05
CA VAL A 26 -29.84 9.89 11.71
C VAL A 26 -28.52 9.22 11.33
N CYS A 27 -27.74 8.84 12.33
CA CYS A 27 -26.52 8.07 12.14
C CYS A 27 -26.73 6.68 12.74
N HIS A 28 -26.63 5.67 11.89
CA HIS A 28 -26.60 4.28 12.30
C HIS A 28 -25.14 3.86 12.37
N LEU A 29 -24.73 3.38 13.53
CA LEU A 29 -23.45 2.71 13.73
C LEU A 29 -23.72 1.24 13.98
N ASP A 30 -22.99 0.38 13.30
CA ASP A 30 -23.03 -1.06 13.51
C ASP A 30 -21.63 -1.64 13.32
N ASP A 31 -21.42 -2.84 13.88
CA ASP A 31 -20.24 -3.68 13.70
C ASP A 31 -18.88 -2.98 13.90
N LEU A 32 -18.75 -2.18 14.96
CA LEU A 32 -17.47 -1.57 15.34
C LEU A 32 -16.49 -2.66 15.81
N ARG A 33 -15.47 -2.93 14.99
CA ARG A 33 -14.45 -3.94 15.27
C ARG A 33 -13.05 -3.34 15.36
N VAL A 34 -12.29 -3.84 16.33
CA VAL A 34 -10.84 -3.73 16.29
C VAL A 34 -10.33 -4.71 15.25
N LEU A 35 -9.73 -4.20 14.18
CA LEU A 35 -9.09 -5.02 13.17
C LEU A 35 -7.63 -5.28 13.56
N PRO A 36 -7.09 -6.48 13.27
CA PRO A 36 -5.67 -6.73 13.46
C PRO A 36 -4.85 -5.78 12.58
N ARG A 37 -3.62 -5.47 13.01
CA ARG A 37 -2.72 -4.66 12.19
C ARG A 37 -2.37 -5.50 10.95
N PRO A 38 -2.54 -4.96 9.73
CA PRO A 38 -2.18 -5.71 8.53
C PRO A 38 -0.72 -6.14 8.59
N ALA A 39 -0.45 -7.36 8.10
CA ALA A 39 0.92 -7.82 7.98
C ALA A 39 1.70 -6.92 7.00
N GLY A 40 3.02 -6.85 7.22
CA GLY A 40 3.92 -6.19 6.28
C GLY A 40 4.13 -7.03 5.02
N LEU A 41 4.33 -6.36 3.90
CA LEU A 41 4.72 -6.95 2.63
C LEU A 41 6.25 -7.00 2.56
N ARG A 42 6.83 -8.19 2.41
CA ARG A 42 8.29 -8.36 2.27
C ARG A 42 8.65 -8.76 0.85
N GLU A 43 9.74 -8.18 0.37
CA GLU A 43 10.31 -8.48 -0.94
C GLU A 43 9.30 -8.42 -2.09
N PRO A 44 8.70 -7.25 -2.38
CA PRO A 44 7.82 -7.10 -3.53
C PRO A 44 8.50 -7.62 -4.81
N LEU A 45 7.73 -8.27 -5.66
CA LEU A 45 8.15 -8.76 -6.97
C LEU A 45 7.30 -8.12 -8.06
N LEU A 46 7.96 -7.60 -9.09
CA LEU A 46 7.30 -7.13 -10.30
C LEU A 46 7.78 -7.96 -11.47
N THR A 47 6.89 -8.75 -12.06
CA THR A 47 7.14 -9.50 -13.28
C THR A 47 6.53 -8.77 -14.46
N VAL A 48 7.33 -8.55 -15.49
CA VAL A 48 6.92 -7.96 -16.77
C VAL A 48 7.39 -8.89 -17.89
N GLY A 49 6.44 -9.53 -18.56
CA GLY A 49 6.74 -10.61 -19.50
C GLY A 49 7.39 -11.80 -18.78
N ASN A 50 8.63 -12.14 -19.15
CA ASN A 50 9.42 -13.22 -18.56
C ASN A 50 10.51 -12.74 -17.60
N ARG A 51 10.55 -11.44 -17.28
CA ARG A 51 11.56 -10.86 -16.38
C ARG A 51 10.91 -10.44 -15.07
N THR A 52 11.56 -10.78 -13.96
CA THR A 52 11.12 -10.41 -12.61
C THR A 52 12.17 -9.54 -11.96
N ALA A 53 11.74 -8.38 -11.45
CA ALA A 53 12.52 -7.54 -10.55
C ALA A 53 12.09 -7.82 -9.11
N ARG A 54 13.06 -8.04 -8.23
CA ARG A 54 12.86 -8.21 -6.79
C ARG A 54 13.31 -6.95 -6.07
N PHE A 55 12.48 -6.43 -5.16
CA PHE A 55 12.78 -5.25 -4.37
C PHE A 55 13.08 -5.68 -2.93
N PRO A 56 14.33 -5.63 -2.46
CA PRO A 56 14.70 -6.11 -1.12
C PRO A 56 14.30 -5.11 -0.03
N VAL A 57 12.99 -4.90 0.14
CA VAL A 57 12.39 -3.96 1.10
C VAL A 57 11.19 -4.60 1.79
N ALA A 58 10.89 -4.13 3.00
CA ALA A 58 9.65 -4.45 3.71
C ALA A 58 8.76 -3.20 3.77
N LEU A 59 7.49 -3.34 3.41
CA LEU A 59 6.50 -2.27 3.47
C LEU A 59 5.48 -2.55 4.56
N SER A 60 5.24 -1.56 5.41
CA SER A 60 4.12 -1.55 6.36
C SER A 60 2.87 -0.94 5.72
N ALA A 61 1.71 -1.09 6.38
CA ALA A 61 0.47 -0.48 5.93
C ALA A 61 0.62 1.05 5.77
N GLY A 62 0.18 1.57 4.61
CA GLY A 62 0.29 2.99 4.26
C GLY A 62 1.61 3.40 3.59
N GLU A 63 2.64 2.56 3.65
CA GLU A 63 3.90 2.81 2.94
C GLU A 63 3.79 2.44 1.46
N ARG A 64 4.63 3.05 0.63
CA ARG A 64 4.63 2.79 -0.83
C ARG A 64 6.04 2.66 -1.38
N LEU A 65 6.19 1.77 -2.36
CA LEU A 65 7.36 1.66 -3.21
C LEU A 65 7.02 2.22 -4.59
N VAL A 66 7.82 3.16 -5.09
CA VAL A 66 7.63 3.78 -6.39
C VAL A 66 8.88 3.52 -7.24
N LEU A 67 8.69 2.82 -8.36
CA LEU A 67 9.69 2.69 -9.40
C LEU A 67 9.41 3.72 -10.50
N ASP A 68 10.37 4.61 -10.75
CA ASP A 68 10.26 5.59 -11.82
C ASP A 68 10.87 5.10 -13.15
N ALA A 69 10.66 5.88 -14.22
CA ALA A 69 11.16 5.56 -15.55
C ALA A 69 12.70 5.56 -15.68
N SER A 70 13.42 6.09 -14.68
CA SER A 70 14.88 6.02 -14.62
C SER A 70 15.39 4.69 -14.05
N GLY A 71 14.48 3.80 -13.63
CA GLY A 71 14.82 2.53 -12.99
C GLY A 71 15.14 2.68 -11.50
N LYS A 72 14.94 3.86 -10.91
CA LYS A 72 15.16 4.10 -9.48
C LYS A 72 13.90 3.78 -8.70
N ALA A 73 14.01 2.88 -7.72
CA ALA A 73 12.93 2.59 -6.80
C ALA A 73 13.12 3.37 -5.49
N ARG A 74 12.02 3.91 -4.95
CA ARG A 74 12.01 4.71 -3.72
C ARG A 74 10.89 4.25 -2.80
N HIS A 75 11.23 4.00 -1.54
CA HIS A 75 10.29 3.65 -0.48
C HIS A 75 9.89 4.92 0.27
N TYR A 76 8.59 5.13 0.45
CA TYR A 76 8.04 6.28 1.14
C TYR A 76 7.17 5.84 2.32
N ALA A 77 7.27 6.60 3.41
CA ALA A 77 6.41 6.52 4.57
C ALA A 77 4.99 7.06 4.25
N PRO A 78 3.99 6.81 5.12
CA PRO A 78 2.60 7.24 4.86
C PRO A 78 2.43 8.76 4.75
N ASP A 79 3.31 9.53 5.39
CA ASP A 79 3.37 11.00 5.31
C ASP A 79 4.04 11.53 4.02
N GLY A 80 4.52 10.63 3.14
CA GLY A 80 5.20 10.97 1.91
C GLY A 80 6.71 11.21 2.05
N ARG A 81 7.28 11.08 3.24
CA ARG A 81 8.73 11.18 3.46
C ARG A 81 9.46 10.02 2.80
N LEU A 82 10.57 10.30 2.12
CA LEU A 82 11.46 9.27 1.59
C LEU A 82 12.10 8.50 2.75
N VAL A 83 11.95 7.19 2.76
CA VAL A 83 12.57 6.28 3.72
C VAL A 83 13.93 5.84 3.18
N GLU A 84 13.94 5.27 1.97
CA GLU A 84 15.17 4.80 1.33
C GLU A 84 15.04 4.74 -0.20
N VAL A 85 16.20 4.71 -0.88
CA VAL A 85 16.29 4.37 -2.30
C VAL A 85 16.60 2.88 -2.40
N VAL A 86 15.69 2.12 -2.99
CA VAL A 86 15.78 0.66 -3.09
C VAL A 86 16.44 0.31 -4.43
N LYS A 87 17.47 -0.51 -4.39
CA LYS A 87 18.07 -1.07 -5.61
C LYS A 87 17.40 -2.43 -5.91
N PRO A 88 16.60 -2.55 -6.98
CA PRO A 88 16.04 -3.85 -7.35
C PRO A 88 17.14 -4.80 -7.81
N SER A 89 16.98 -6.08 -7.49
CA SER A 89 17.73 -7.16 -8.11
C SER A 89 16.92 -7.77 -9.27
N GLY A 90 17.63 -8.26 -10.29
CA GLY A 90 17.02 -8.61 -11.57
C GLY A 90 16.79 -7.38 -12.45
N GLY A 91 16.69 -7.60 -13.76
CA GLY A 91 16.56 -6.52 -14.74
C GLY A 91 15.11 -6.11 -14.95
N LEU A 92 14.82 -4.82 -14.79
CA LEU A 92 13.58 -4.24 -15.31
C LEU A 92 13.63 -4.25 -16.85
N PRO A 93 12.67 -4.88 -17.55
CA PRO A 93 12.69 -4.90 -18.99
C PRO A 93 12.40 -3.52 -19.56
N LEU A 94 13.13 -3.15 -20.62
CA LEU A 94 12.68 -2.12 -21.53
C LEU A 94 11.45 -2.66 -22.28
N LEU A 95 10.31 -1.97 -22.13
CA LEU A 95 9.07 -2.37 -22.78
C LEU A 95 9.14 -2.08 -24.27
N LYS A 96 9.10 -3.12 -25.10
CA LYS A 96 8.88 -2.99 -26.56
C LYS A 96 7.42 -2.62 -26.83
N PRO A 97 7.08 -2.06 -28.00
CA PRO A 97 5.68 -1.92 -28.41
C PRO A 97 4.95 -3.27 -28.36
N GLY A 98 3.71 -3.25 -27.87
CA GLY A 98 2.86 -4.45 -27.78
C GLY A 98 2.30 -4.69 -26.39
N ARG A 99 1.64 -5.85 -26.22
CA ARG A 99 0.99 -6.25 -24.98
C ARG A 99 1.96 -6.99 -24.07
N HIS A 100 2.13 -6.50 -22.85
CA HIS A 100 2.97 -7.13 -21.83
C HIS A 100 2.11 -7.57 -20.65
N ARG A 101 2.30 -8.81 -20.21
CA ARG A 101 1.71 -9.27 -18.94
C ARG A 101 2.50 -8.66 -17.80
N ILE A 102 1.79 -8.01 -16.89
CA ILE A 102 2.33 -7.53 -15.63
C ILE A 102 1.76 -8.42 -14.53
N ALA A 103 2.62 -8.95 -13.68
CA ALA A 103 2.22 -9.67 -12.48
C ALA A 103 2.93 -9.07 -11.28
N PHE A 104 2.18 -8.92 -10.21
CA PHE A 104 2.70 -8.57 -8.90
C PHE A 104 2.80 -9.83 -8.07
N GLY A 105 3.90 -9.97 -7.35
CA GLY A 105 4.11 -11.03 -6.38
C GLY A 105 4.89 -10.50 -5.19
N TRP A 106 5.27 -11.40 -4.31
CA TRP A 106 6.11 -11.11 -3.16
C TRP A 106 7.00 -12.32 -2.88
N GLY A 107 7.97 -12.14 -2.00
CA GLY A 107 8.87 -13.20 -1.56
C GLY A 107 8.17 -14.21 -0.66
N ASP A 108 8.86 -14.63 0.40
CA ASP A 108 8.41 -15.69 1.32
C ASP A 108 6.97 -15.54 1.83
N ARG A 109 6.46 -16.66 2.35
CA ARG A 109 5.10 -16.79 2.89
C ARG A 109 4.73 -15.57 3.74
N ALA A 110 3.64 -14.91 3.35
CA ALA A 110 3.12 -13.75 4.04
C ALA A 110 2.97 -14.03 5.54
N ALA A 111 3.46 -13.13 6.40
CA ALA A 111 3.38 -13.27 7.85
C ALA A 111 1.94 -13.16 8.40
N GLY A 112 0.97 -12.85 7.54
CA GLY A 112 -0.44 -12.69 7.83
C GLY A 112 -1.15 -12.01 6.66
N ASP A 113 -2.39 -11.58 6.88
CA ASP A 113 -3.19 -10.95 5.85
C ASP A 113 -2.76 -9.49 5.61
N PHE A 114 -2.70 -9.12 4.32
CA PHE A 114 -2.47 -7.75 3.88
C PHE A 114 -3.27 -7.46 2.61
N ARG A 115 -3.45 -6.17 2.31
CA ARG A 115 -3.98 -5.70 1.04
C ARG A 115 -2.97 -4.78 0.39
N VAL A 116 -2.70 -5.00 -0.89
CA VAL A 116 -1.81 -4.18 -1.70
C VAL A 116 -2.59 -3.51 -2.83
N LYS A 117 -2.27 -2.24 -3.12
CA LYS A 117 -2.72 -1.56 -4.33
C LYS A 117 -1.53 -1.42 -5.27
N VAL A 118 -1.64 -1.99 -6.46
CA VAL A 118 -0.63 -1.89 -7.51
C VAL A 118 -1.15 -0.96 -8.59
N MET A 119 -0.34 0.04 -8.96
CA MET A 119 -0.69 0.99 -10.01
C MET A 119 0.44 1.06 -11.02
N THR A 120 0.08 1.02 -12.30
CA THR A 120 1.00 1.21 -13.42
C THR A 120 0.55 2.41 -14.21
N ALA A 121 1.46 3.34 -14.49
CA ALA A 121 1.20 4.50 -15.32
C ALA A 121 2.05 4.43 -16.60
N LYS A 122 1.42 4.68 -17.75
CA LYS A 122 2.14 4.92 -19.00
C LYS A 122 2.43 6.41 -19.09
N ILE A 123 3.71 6.77 -19.08
CA ILE A 123 4.15 8.16 -19.23
C ILE A 123 4.46 8.38 -20.71
N TYR A 124 3.68 9.21 -21.37
CA TYR A 124 4.01 9.73 -22.69
C TYR A 124 4.98 10.89 -22.51
N ARG A 125 6.06 10.91 -23.28
CA ARG A 125 6.95 12.07 -23.43
C ARG A 125 6.73 12.64 -24.81
#